data_AF-A0ABC8QX45-F1
#
_entry.id   AF-A0ABC8QX45-F1
#
_cell.length_a   1.000
_cell.length_b   1.000
_cell.length_c   1.000
_cell.angle_alpha   90.00
_cell.angle_beta   90.00
_cell.angle_gamma   90.00
#
_symmetry.space_group_name_H-M   'P 1'
#
loop_
_entity.id
_entity.type
_entity.pdbx_description
1 polymer ?
#
loop_
_entity_poly.entity_id
_entity_poly.type
_entity_poly.pdbx_seq_one_letter_code
_entity_poly.pdbx_strand_id
1 'polypeptide(L)'
;MEMVNIRTMLSPARMLEQLYGSLTAMLPRLSGSADIIPKDSLLWKLKLLKSAADYANSRLHAVTAEVLVLASGKDNVLPSRDEARRLSSVLQNCKIRYFKDNGHSILLVVASMEKASELLAVENIL
;
A
#
# COMPACT_ATOMS: atom_id res chain seq x y z
N MET A 1 -21.38 11.83 -24.23
CA MET A 1 -21.88 10.74 -23.37
C MET A 1 -21.05 9.52 -23.67
N GLU A 2 -20.07 9.21 -22.83
CA GLU A 2 -19.59 7.83 -22.69
C GLU A 2 -19.41 7.56 -21.21
N MET A 3 -20.23 6.63 -20.76
CA MET A 3 -20.42 6.22 -19.39
C MET A 3 -19.53 5.01 -19.18
N VAL A 4 -18.36 5.16 -18.56
CA VAL A 4 -17.63 4.01 -18.01
C VAL A 4 -17.86 4.00 -16.51
N ASN A 5 -18.86 3.21 -16.16
CA ASN A 5 -19.37 3.03 -14.82
C ASN A 5 -18.81 1.72 -14.21
N ILE A 6 -18.75 1.74 -12.88
CA ILE A 6 -18.76 0.64 -11.91
C ILE A 6 -17.48 -0.22 -11.71
N ARG A 7 -16.77 0.11 -10.62
CA ARG A 7 -16.16 -0.81 -9.62
C ARG A 7 -15.24 -1.92 -10.16
N THR A 8 -13.98 -1.59 -10.41
CA THR A 8 -12.90 -2.58 -10.34
C THR A 8 -12.28 -2.59 -8.94
N MET A 9 -13.00 -3.18 -7.97
CA MET A 9 -12.30 -3.77 -6.83
C MET A 9 -11.52 -4.97 -7.36
N LEU A 10 -10.32 -4.72 -7.86
CA LEU A 10 -9.39 -5.77 -8.27
C LEU A 10 -9.08 -6.60 -7.02
N SER A 11 -9.24 -7.92 -7.13
CA SER A 11 -8.83 -8.83 -6.05
C SER A 11 -7.34 -8.63 -5.74
N PRO A 12 -6.90 -8.82 -4.48
CA PRO A 12 -5.48 -8.74 -4.13
C PRO A 12 -4.58 -9.57 -5.06
N ALA A 13 -5.07 -10.72 -5.53
CA ALA A 13 -4.40 -11.55 -6.52
C ALA A 13 -4.25 -10.85 -7.89
N ARG A 14 -5.31 -10.20 -8.41
CA ARG A 14 -5.22 -9.46 -9.68
C ARG A 14 -4.33 -8.22 -9.56
N MET A 15 -4.32 -7.55 -8.42
CA MET A 15 -3.38 -6.45 -8.17
C MET A 15 -1.93 -6.95 -8.15
N LEU A 16 -1.68 -8.11 -7.54
CA LEU A 16 -0.35 -8.73 -7.52
C LEU A 16 0.10 -9.16 -8.93
N GLU A 17 -0.80 -9.72 -9.74
CA GLU A 17 -0.53 -10.07 -11.15
C GLU A 17 -0.25 -8.82 -12.00
N GLN A 18 -1.01 -7.74 -11.80
CA GLN A 18 -0.77 -6.47 -12.50
C GLN A 18 0.55 -5.83 -12.06
N LEU A 19 0.88 -5.88 -10.77
CA LEU A 19 2.15 -5.40 -10.24
C LEU A 19 3.31 -6.24 -10.79
N TYR A 20 3.16 -7.56 -10.81
CA TYR A 20 4.13 -8.50 -11.37
C TYR A 20 4.34 -8.24 -12.87
N GLY A 21 3.26 -8.08 -13.64
CA GLY A 21 3.33 -7.74 -15.05
C GLY A 21 3.99 -6.39 -15.31
N SER A 22 3.67 -5.38 -14.48
CA SER A 22 4.26 -4.03 -14.58
C SER A 22 5.75 -4.04 -14.25
N LEU A 23 6.16 -4.74 -13.18
CA LEU A 23 7.56 -4.93 -12.81
C LEU A 23 8.31 -5.70 -13.90
N THR A 24 7.70 -6.76 -14.45
CA THR A 24 8.28 -7.56 -15.54
C THR A 24 8.45 -6.73 -16.82
N ALA A 25 7.51 -5.85 -17.14
CA ALA A 25 7.61 -4.91 -18.26
C ALA A 25 8.60 -3.76 -18.03
N MET A 26 9.03 -3.54 -16.80
CA MET A 26 10.11 -2.61 -16.45
C MET A 26 11.49 -3.29 -16.46
N LEU A 27 11.58 -4.62 -16.31
CA LEU A 27 12.85 -5.37 -16.33
C LEU A 27 13.76 -5.09 -17.55
N PRO A 28 13.25 -4.92 -18.79
CA PRO A 28 14.10 -4.59 -19.93
C PRO A 28 14.66 -3.16 -19.90
N ARG A 29 13.98 -2.23 -19.23
CA ARG A 29 14.46 -0.85 -18.98
C ARG A 29 15.44 -0.79 -17.81
N LEU A 30 15.35 -1.80 -16.95
CA LEU A 30 16.30 -2.18 -15.91
C LEU A 30 17.40 -3.09 -16.48
N SER A 31 17.62 -3.18 -17.79
CA SER A 31 18.65 -4.05 -18.38
C SER A 31 20.10 -3.65 -18.02
N GLY A 32 20.33 -2.42 -17.59
CA GLY A 32 21.57 -2.03 -16.89
C GLY A 32 21.65 -2.49 -15.42
N SER A 33 20.65 -3.23 -14.94
CA SER A 33 20.49 -3.68 -13.55
C SER A 33 20.32 -5.19 -13.39
N ALA A 34 20.53 -5.97 -14.45
CA ALA A 34 20.73 -7.41 -14.32
C ALA A 34 21.94 -7.73 -13.39
N ASP A 35 22.87 -6.77 -13.25
CA ASP A 35 23.97 -6.79 -12.27
C ASP A 35 23.54 -6.39 -10.85
N ILE A 36 22.36 -5.78 -10.66
CA ILE A 36 21.91 -5.25 -9.37
C ILE A 36 21.10 -6.28 -8.58
N ILE A 37 20.20 -7.06 -9.22
CA ILE A 37 19.47 -8.14 -8.55
C ILE A 37 19.24 -9.33 -9.52
N PRO A 38 19.84 -10.52 -9.26
CA PRO A 38 19.58 -11.73 -10.04
C PRO A 38 18.09 -12.10 -10.09
N LYS A 39 17.65 -12.75 -11.18
CA LYS A 39 16.23 -13.15 -11.36
C LYS A 39 15.69 -14.03 -10.23
N ASP A 40 16.46 -15.03 -9.82
CA ASP A 40 16.09 -15.90 -8.70
C ASP A 40 16.00 -15.10 -7.39
N SER A 41 16.86 -14.07 -7.27
CA SER A 41 16.84 -13.15 -6.14
C SER A 41 15.55 -12.34 -6.05
N LEU A 42 15.07 -11.85 -7.19
CA LEU A 42 13.78 -11.15 -7.26
C LEU A 42 12.62 -12.10 -6.97
N LEU A 43 12.65 -13.32 -7.53
CA LEU A 43 11.59 -14.31 -7.35
C LEU A 43 11.44 -14.72 -5.88
N TRP A 44 12.53 -14.98 -5.15
CA TRP A 44 12.42 -15.33 -3.72
C TRP A 44 11.91 -14.14 -2.90
N LYS A 45 12.29 -12.90 -3.22
CA LYS A 45 11.78 -11.71 -2.52
C LYS A 45 10.27 -11.57 -2.70
N LEU A 46 9.76 -11.81 -3.91
CA LEU A 46 8.30 -11.80 -4.16
C LEU A 46 7.58 -12.92 -3.40
N LYS A 47 8.15 -14.14 -3.37
CA LYS A 47 7.60 -15.26 -2.58
C LYS A 47 7.60 -14.95 -1.08
N LEU A 48 8.66 -14.32 -0.58
CA LEU A 48 8.75 -13.90 0.81
C LEU A 48 7.70 -12.85 1.15
N LEU A 49 7.55 -11.82 0.31
CA LEU A 49 6.51 -10.79 0.48
C LEU A 49 5.12 -11.39 0.53
N LYS A 50 4.81 -12.33 -0.36
CA LYS A 50 3.52 -13.05 -0.33
C LYS A 50 3.33 -13.80 0.99
N SER A 51 4.34 -14.56 1.42
CA SER A 51 4.26 -15.35 2.65
C SER A 51 4.09 -14.47 3.89
N ALA A 52 4.79 -13.33 3.94
CA ALA A 52 4.65 -12.35 5.00
C ALA A 52 3.27 -11.68 5.01
N ALA A 53 2.72 -11.35 3.83
CA ALA A 53 1.37 -10.82 3.70
C ALA A 53 0.31 -11.83 4.16
N ASP A 54 0.44 -13.10 3.75
CA ASP A 54 -0.48 -14.18 4.18
C ASP A 54 -0.44 -14.36 5.71
N TYR A 55 0.76 -14.36 6.30
CA TYR A 55 0.93 -14.42 7.75
C TYR A 55 0.30 -13.23 8.47
N ALA A 56 0.59 -12.01 8.04
CA ALA A 56 0.02 -10.79 8.64
C ALA A 56 -1.52 -10.79 8.54
N ASN A 57 -2.06 -11.10 7.35
CA ASN A 57 -3.51 -11.16 7.12
C ASN A 57 -4.19 -12.19 8.03
N SER A 58 -3.56 -13.34 8.28
CA SER A 58 -4.10 -14.35 9.19
C SER A 58 -4.18 -13.88 10.64
N ARG A 59 -3.46 -12.82 11.02
CA ARG A 59 -3.37 -12.31 12.39
C ARG A 59 -4.05 -10.96 12.62
N LEU A 60 -4.53 -10.29 11.57
CA LEU A 60 -5.20 -8.99 11.69
C LEU A 60 -6.37 -9.01 12.70
N HIS A 61 -7.11 -10.12 12.77
CA HIS A 61 -8.22 -10.31 13.70
C HIS A 61 -7.81 -10.28 15.18
N ALA A 62 -6.54 -10.55 15.49
CA ALA A 62 -6.01 -10.57 16.84
C ALA A 62 -5.51 -9.19 17.31
N VAL A 63 -5.52 -8.17 16.43
CA VAL A 63 -5.12 -6.81 16.77
C VAL A 63 -6.25 -6.11 17.51
N THR A 64 -6.06 -5.89 18.80
CA THR A 64 -7.02 -5.20 19.68
C THR A 64 -6.63 -3.75 19.99
N ALA A 65 -5.38 -3.38 19.72
CA ALA A 65 -4.88 -2.02 19.91
C ALA A 65 -5.58 -1.02 18.98
N GLU A 66 -5.55 0.26 19.35
CA GLU A 66 -5.96 1.34 18.45
C GLU A 66 -5.01 1.42 17.25
N VAL A 67 -5.56 1.48 16.05
CA VAL A 67 -4.80 1.52 14.81
C VAL A 67 -5.16 2.77 14.01
N LEU A 68 -4.14 3.55 13.64
CA LEU A 68 -4.25 4.65 12.70
C LEU A 68 -3.63 4.23 11.36
N VAL A 69 -4.45 4.13 10.32
CA VAL A 69 -4.01 3.82 8.96
C VAL A 69 -3.87 5.11 8.15
N LEU A 70 -2.66 5.39 7.68
CA LEU A 70 -2.37 6.52 6.81
C LEU A 70 -2.33 6.05 5.35
N ALA A 71 -3.18 6.63 4.51
CA ALA A 71 -3.36 6.22 3.12
C ALA A 71 -3.05 7.39 2.18
N SER A 72 -2.19 7.13 1.20
CA SER A 72 -1.80 8.10 0.19
C SER A 72 -2.79 8.11 -0.97
N GLY A 73 -3.12 9.30 -1.47
CA GLY A 73 -4.12 9.47 -2.53
C GLY A 73 -3.58 9.57 -3.96
N LYS A 74 -2.31 9.95 -4.13
CA LYS A 74 -1.59 9.95 -5.42
C LYS A 74 -0.49 8.88 -5.45
N ASP A 75 -0.68 7.80 -4.69
CA ASP A 75 0.20 6.64 -4.76
C ASP A 75 -0.05 5.86 -6.05
N ASN A 76 0.89 5.96 -6.99
CA ASN A 76 0.85 5.21 -8.24
C ASN A 76 1.60 3.87 -8.15
N VAL A 77 2.15 3.54 -6.99
CA VAL A 77 2.96 2.33 -6.76
C VAL A 77 2.14 1.27 -6.02
N LEU A 78 1.42 1.68 -4.97
CA LEU A 78 0.56 0.80 -4.18
C LEU A 78 -0.90 1.25 -4.22
N PRO A 79 -1.85 0.31 -4.14
CA PRO A 79 -3.29 0.59 -4.03
C PRO A 79 -3.66 1.07 -2.62
N SER A 80 -2.94 2.06 -2.09
CA SER A 80 -2.96 2.50 -0.70
C SER A 80 -4.35 2.86 -0.19
N ARG A 81 -5.19 3.47 -1.03
CA ARG A 81 -6.58 3.81 -0.68
C ARG A 81 -7.45 2.57 -0.45
N ASP A 82 -7.38 1.62 -1.38
CA ASP A 82 -8.25 0.44 -1.37
C ASP A 82 -7.80 -0.53 -0.28
N GLU A 83 -6.49 -0.64 -0.05
CA GLU A 83 -5.92 -1.41 1.05
C GLU A 83 -6.28 -0.82 2.42
N ALA A 84 -6.21 0.50 2.59
CA ALA A 84 -6.62 1.13 3.85
C ALA A 84 -8.10 0.88 4.15
N ARG A 85 -8.97 0.96 3.14
CA ARG A 85 -10.39 0.60 3.29
C ARG A 85 -10.56 -0.86 3.70
N ARG A 86 -9.81 -1.78 3.08
CA ARG A 86 -9.84 -3.21 3.43
C ARG A 86 -9.41 -3.43 4.89
N LEU A 87 -8.31 -2.83 5.32
CA LEU A 87 -7.79 -2.95 6.68
C LEU A 87 -8.80 -2.44 7.72
N SER A 88 -9.44 -1.29 7.47
CA SER A 88 -10.48 -0.77 8.37
C SER A 88 -11.72 -1.64 8.46
N SER A 89 -11.98 -2.51 7.50
CA SER A 89 -13.10 -3.47 7.58
C SER A 89 -12.78 -4.71 8.41
N VAL A 90 -11.48 -4.98 8.68
CA VAL A 90 -11.00 -6.18 9.38
C VAL A 90 -10.50 -5.85 10.79
N LEU A 91 -9.89 -4.67 10.99
CA LEU A 91 -9.37 -4.22 12.27
C LEU A 91 -10.47 -3.60 13.13
N GLN A 92 -10.54 -4.00 14.40
CA GLN A 92 -11.64 -3.60 15.31
C GLN A 92 -11.63 -2.10 15.64
N ASN A 93 -10.45 -1.56 15.96
CA ASN A 93 -10.28 -0.17 16.44
C ASN A 93 -9.47 0.65 15.44
N CYS A 94 -9.96 0.77 14.21
CA CYS A 94 -9.20 1.38 13.10
C CYS A 94 -9.75 2.75 12.69
N LYS A 95 -8.88 3.77 12.67
CA LYS A 95 -9.12 5.07 12.05
C LYS A 95 -8.31 5.19 10.77
N ILE A 96 -8.92 5.71 9.70
CA ILE A 96 -8.23 6.00 8.44
C ILE A 96 -8.00 7.51 8.31
N ARG A 97 -6.81 7.89 7.88
CA ARG A 97 -6.48 9.24 7.41
C ARG A 97 -5.99 9.18 5.97
N TYR A 98 -6.70 9.88 5.10
CA TYR A 98 -6.42 9.89 3.67
C TYR A 98 -5.76 11.20 3.25
N PHE A 99 -4.54 11.11 2.73
CA PHE A 99 -3.78 12.24 2.21
C PHE A 99 -3.96 12.33 0.69
N LYS A 100 -5.06 12.98 0.28
CA LYS A 100 -5.51 13.04 -1.12
C LYS A 100 -4.44 13.47 -2.12
N ASP A 101 -3.57 14.40 -1.73
CA ASP A 101 -2.59 15.02 -2.63
C ASP A 101 -1.16 14.48 -2.47
N ASN A 102 -0.94 13.57 -1.53
CA ASN A 102 0.39 13.02 -1.27
C ASN A 102 0.64 11.80 -2.16
N GLY A 103 1.91 11.57 -2.52
CA GLY A 103 2.38 10.34 -3.16
C GLY A 103 2.76 9.26 -2.14
N HIS A 104 3.46 8.22 -2.59
CA HIS A 104 3.83 7.06 -1.74
C HIS A 104 4.62 7.44 -0.47
N SER A 105 5.42 8.52 -0.54
CA SER A 105 6.28 8.99 0.56
C SER A 105 5.55 9.88 1.57
N ILE A 106 4.43 9.43 2.15
CA ILE A 106 3.61 10.22 3.09
C ILE A 106 4.42 10.77 4.26
N LEU A 107 5.41 10.02 4.76
CA LEU A 107 6.15 10.37 5.99
C LEU A 107 7.53 10.98 5.74
N LEU A 108 7.96 11.12 4.49
CA LEU A 108 9.33 11.56 4.15
C LEU A 108 9.39 12.98 3.57
N VAL A 109 8.24 13.63 3.36
CA VAL A 109 8.18 15.02 2.89
C VAL A 109 7.87 15.92 4.09
N VAL A 110 8.72 16.93 4.34
CA VAL A 110 8.64 17.85 5.49
C VAL A 110 7.24 18.47 5.65
N ALA A 111 6.59 18.85 4.54
CA ALA A 111 5.22 19.39 4.55
C ALA A 111 4.13 18.38 4.97
N SER A 112 4.43 17.08 4.90
CA SER A 112 3.50 16.01 5.33
C SER A 112 3.67 15.66 6.80
N MET A 113 4.85 15.91 7.38
CA MET A 113 5.10 15.72 8.81
C MET A 113 4.42 16.81 9.66
N GLU A 114 4.45 18.08 9.23
CA GLU A 114 3.70 19.16 9.91
C GLU A 114 2.19 18.86 9.93
N LYS A 115 1.63 18.45 8.78
CA LYS A 115 0.22 18.06 8.66
C LYS A 115 -0.13 16.82 9.46
N ALA A 116 0.77 15.85 9.54
CA ALA A 116 0.59 14.68 10.40
C ALA A 116 0.65 15.06 11.88
N SER A 117 1.55 15.96 12.29
CA SER A 117 1.63 16.44 13.68
C SER A 117 0.41 17.24 14.10
N GLU A 118 -0.12 18.12 13.25
CA GLU A 118 -1.36 18.86 13.52
C GLU A 118 -2.56 17.92 13.64
N LEU A 119 -2.67 16.91 12.77
CA LEU A 119 -3.79 15.96 12.82
C LEU A 119 -3.71 15.01 14.03
N LEU A 120 -2.52 14.61 14.46
CA LEU A 120 -2.32 13.82 15.67
C LEU A 120 -2.59 14.60 16.95
N ALA A 121 -2.29 15.91 16.96
CA ALA A 121 -2.59 16.80 18.08
C ALA A 121 -4.09 17.09 18.23
N VAL A 122 -4.86 17.13 17.14
CA VAL A 122 -6.32 17.36 17.16
C VAL A 122 -7.11 16.10 17.57
N GLU A 123 -6.54 14.91 17.38
CA GLU A 123 -7.20 13.64 17.74
C GLU A 123 -6.86 13.10 19.14
N ASN A 124 -6.04 13.82 19.92
CA ASN A 124 -5.64 13.43 21.28
C ASN A 124 -5.00 12.03 21.34
N ILE A 125 -4.13 11.72 20.36
CA ILE A 125 -3.39 10.45 20.25
C ILE A 125 -1.98 10.58 20.88
N LEU A 126 -1.72 11.66 21.62
CA LEU A 126 -0.54 11.86 22.47
C LEU A 126 -0.98 12.33 23.87
#